data_AF-A0A1Y4V1A9-F1
#
_entry.id   AF-A0A1Y4V1A9-F1
#
_cell.length_a   1.000
_cell.length_b   1.000
_cell.length_c   1.000
_cell.angle_alpha   90.00
_cell.angle_beta   90.00
_cell.angle_gamma   90.00
#
_symmetry.space_group_name_H-M   'P 1'
#
loop_
_entity.id
_entity.type
_entity.pdbx_description
1 polymer ?
#
loop_
_entity_poly.entity_id
_entity_poly.type
_entity_poly.pdbx_seq_one_letter_code
_entity_poly.pdbx_strand_id
1 'polypeptide(L)'
;MKWEIEKENLPIVGIVPVLAEDYEMNNEYTAKSFGLDTLASMMNSVIPDAVKKTFVAIQSVNLELKIEKAYAVVVAAASAAAATGVVPIPFSDATVLILEQVAMLAGITACFGLQLEKATLTAIVSSTIGTAGTT
;
A
#
# COMPACT_ATOMS: atom_id res chain seq x y z
N MET A 1 -4.03 -12.10 31.19
CA MET A 1 -3.07 -12.68 30.22
C MET A 1 -1.97 -11.71 29.79
N LYS A 2 -2.29 -10.48 29.32
CA LYS A 2 -1.26 -9.49 28.97
C LYS A 2 -0.39 -9.07 30.18
N TRP A 3 -1.02 -8.82 31.33
CA TRP A 3 -0.32 -8.38 32.53
C TRP A 3 0.64 -9.43 33.11
N GLU A 4 0.34 -10.72 32.95
CA GLU A 4 1.22 -11.81 33.38
C GLU A 4 2.49 -11.84 32.54
N ILE A 5 2.38 -11.68 31.21
CA ILE A 5 3.53 -11.70 30.31
C ILE A 5 4.40 -10.45 30.51
N GLU A 6 3.80 -9.30 30.82
CA GLU A 6 4.54 -8.06 31.14
C GLU A 6 5.41 -8.21 32.40
N LYS A 7 4.99 -9.04 33.38
CA LYS A 7 5.77 -9.29 34.60
C LYS A 7 7.02 -10.13 34.39
N GLU A 8 7.07 -10.91 33.31
CA GLU A 8 8.22 -11.76 32.98
C GLU A 8 9.42 -10.96 32.41
N ASN A 9 9.27 -9.65 32.20
CA ASN A 9 10.33 -8.73 31.73
C ASN A 9 11.13 -9.28 30.53
N LEU A 10 10.41 -9.87 29.57
CA LEU A 10 11.00 -10.46 28.37
C LEU A 10 11.60 -9.39 27.46
N PRO A 11 12.62 -9.72 26.64
CA PRO A 11 13.20 -8.80 25.66
C PRO A 11 12.28 -8.64 24.43
N ILE A 12 11.08 -8.12 24.66
CA ILE A 12 10.03 -7.93 23.64
C ILE A 12 9.65 -6.46 23.55
N VAL A 13 9.19 -6.05 22.37
CA VAL A 13 8.95 -4.63 22.05
C VAL A 13 7.52 -4.22 22.41
N GLY A 14 6.60 -5.18 22.50
CA GLY A 14 5.24 -4.96 22.93
C GLY A 14 4.42 -6.25 22.87
N ILE A 15 3.25 -6.22 23.52
CA ILE A 15 2.30 -7.34 23.52
C ILE A 15 1.00 -6.86 22.89
N VAL A 16 0.61 -7.52 21.80
CA VAL A 16 -0.65 -7.29 21.11
C VAL A 16 -1.48 -8.56 21.21
N PRO A 17 -2.60 -8.55 21.96
CA PRO A 17 -3.55 -9.65 21.93
C PRO A 17 -4.22 -9.71 20.56
N VAL A 18 -4.29 -10.89 19.96
CA VAL A 18 -4.86 -11.10 18.64
C VAL A 18 -5.83 -12.27 18.64
N LEU A 19 -6.89 -12.13 17.85
CA LEU A 19 -7.71 -13.24 17.39
C LEU A 19 -7.73 -13.17 15.86
N ALA A 20 -7.04 -14.11 15.21
CA ALA A 20 -6.78 -14.03 13.77
C ALA A 20 -8.03 -14.26 12.90
N GLU A 21 -8.96 -15.07 13.39
CA GLU A 21 -10.19 -15.42 12.71
C GLU A 21 -11.33 -15.50 13.72
N ASP A 22 -12.56 -15.26 13.27
CA ASP A 22 -13.75 -15.41 14.09
C ASP A 22 -13.78 -16.82 14.71
N TYR A 23 -13.97 -16.88 16.02
CA TYR A 23 -13.96 -18.14 16.78
C TYR A 23 -15.36 -18.44 17.31
N GLU A 24 -15.97 -19.51 16.80
CA GLU A 24 -17.26 -20.00 17.28
C GLU A 24 -17.06 -20.74 18.60
N MET A 25 -17.60 -20.18 19.68
CA MET A 25 -17.54 -20.83 21.00
C MET A 25 -18.71 -21.78 21.20
N ASN A 26 -19.89 -21.41 20.71
CA ASN A 26 -21.12 -22.20 20.72
C ASN A 26 -22.09 -21.66 19.65
N ASN A 27 -23.27 -22.30 19.51
CA ASN A 27 -24.29 -21.92 18.53
C ASN A 27 -24.87 -20.50 18.69
N GLU A 28 -24.56 -19.79 19.78
CA GLU A 28 -25.12 -18.46 20.08
C GLU A 28 -24.05 -17.36 20.14
N TYR A 29 -22.75 -17.71 20.22
CA TYR A 29 -21.68 -16.76 20.42
C TYR A 29 -20.45 -17.06 19.55
N THR A 30 -20.13 -16.09 18.70
CA THR A 30 -18.91 -16.03 17.89
C THR A 30 -18.06 -14.85 18.36
N ALA A 31 -16.85 -15.13 18.82
CA ALA A 31 -15.86 -14.10 19.10
C ALA A 31 -15.32 -13.56 17.78
N LYS A 32 -15.40 -12.24 17.56
CA LYS A 32 -14.93 -11.59 16.33
C LYS A 32 -13.41 -11.44 16.32
N SER A 33 -12.79 -11.67 15.17
CA SER A 33 -11.36 -11.42 14.92
C SER A 33 -10.96 -9.98 15.25
N PHE A 34 -9.76 -9.81 15.80
CA PHE A 34 -9.20 -8.50 16.17
C PHE A 34 -7.67 -8.51 16.31
N GLY A 35 -7.06 -7.32 16.24
CA GLY A 35 -5.70 -7.06 16.72
C GLY A 35 -4.59 -7.36 15.74
N LEU A 36 -4.88 -8.03 14.63
CA LEU A 36 -3.88 -8.40 13.62
C LEU A 36 -3.38 -7.16 12.82
N ASP A 37 -4.25 -6.17 12.63
CA ASP A 37 -3.93 -4.82 12.12
C ASP A 37 -2.93 -4.07 13.03
N THR A 38 -3.18 -4.11 14.33
CA THR A 38 -2.38 -3.45 15.36
C THR A 38 -1.03 -4.15 15.51
N LEU A 39 -1.02 -5.48 15.43
CA LEU A 39 0.21 -6.28 15.42
C LEU A 39 1.06 -5.94 14.19
N ALA A 40 0.45 -5.90 13.01
CA ALA A 40 1.15 -5.54 11.78
C ALA A 40 1.75 -4.12 11.84
N SER A 41 1.03 -3.15 12.41
CA SER A 41 1.51 -1.77 12.59
C SER A 41 2.70 -1.69 13.56
N MET A 42 2.61 -2.39 14.70
CA MET A 42 3.71 -2.47 15.67
C MET A 42 4.95 -3.13 15.05
N MET A 43 4.77 -4.23 14.33
CA MET A 43 5.86 -4.88 13.61
C MET A 43 6.51 -3.91 12.60
N ASN A 44 5.70 -3.22 11.79
CA ASN A 44 6.20 -2.25 10.81
C ASN A 44 7.04 -1.14 11.45
N SER A 45 6.70 -0.71 12.67
CA SER A 45 7.41 0.34 13.40
C SER A 45 8.81 -0.08 13.89
N VAL A 46 9.07 -1.39 13.99
CA VAL A 46 10.27 -1.93 14.65
C VAL A 46 11.18 -2.70 13.70
N ILE A 47 10.63 -3.29 12.64
CA ILE A 47 11.43 -4.03 11.67
C ILE A 47 12.45 -3.13 10.94
N PRO A 48 13.61 -3.67 10.53
CA PRO A 48 14.59 -2.93 9.75
C PRO A 48 14.05 -2.41 8.42
N ASP A 49 14.51 -1.24 7.98
CA ASP A 49 14.05 -0.63 6.72
C ASP A 49 14.31 -1.52 5.49
N ALA A 50 15.36 -2.34 5.53
CA ALA A 50 15.70 -3.30 4.48
C ALA A 50 14.56 -4.31 4.19
N VAL A 51 13.76 -4.67 5.19
CA VAL A 51 12.64 -5.62 5.05
C VAL A 51 11.28 -4.95 5.09
N LYS A 52 11.21 -3.69 5.53
CA LYS A 52 9.96 -2.93 5.69
C LYS A 52 9.16 -2.83 4.38
N LYS A 53 9.84 -2.61 3.25
CA LYS A 53 9.19 -2.57 1.93
C LYS A 53 8.50 -3.89 1.59
N THR A 54 9.20 -5.01 1.76
CA THR A 54 8.66 -6.34 1.49
C THR A 54 7.53 -6.68 2.46
N PHE A 55 7.70 -6.36 3.75
CA PHE A 55 6.68 -6.55 4.77
C PHE A 55 5.37 -5.86 4.40
N VAL A 56 5.39 -4.56 4.11
CA VAL A 56 4.18 -3.83 3.70
C VAL A 56 3.56 -4.39 2.41
N ALA A 57 4.39 -4.81 1.45
CA ALA A 57 3.91 -5.39 0.20
C ALA A 57 3.13 -6.70 0.41
N ILE A 58 3.56 -7.55 1.36
CA ILE A 58 2.90 -8.84 1.65
C ILE A 58 1.73 -8.74 2.65
N GLN A 59 1.51 -7.58 3.28
CA GLN A 59 0.49 -7.47 4.32
C GLN A 59 -0.94 -7.56 3.77
N SER A 60 -1.66 -8.64 4.07
CA SER A 60 -3.08 -8.77 3.67
C SER A 60 -4.05 -8.12 4.65
N VAL A 61 -3.60 -7.80 5.86
CA VAL A 61 -4.47 -7.47 7.00
C VAL A 61 -4.60 -5.95 7.22
N ASN A 62 -3.50 -5.23 7.02
CA ASN A 62 -3.46 -3.78 7.23
C ASN A 62 -3.48 -3.06 5.86
N LEU A 63 -4.70 -2.84 5.37
CA LEU A 63 -4.93 -2.13 4.11
C LEU A 63 -4.47 -0.67 4.18
N GLU A 64 -4.56 -0.05 5.36
CA GLU A 64 -4.22 1.36 5.58
C GLU A 64 -2.73 1.61 5.34
N LEU A 65 -1.85 0.70 5.76
CA LEU A 65 -0.42 0.75 5.45
C LEU A 65 -0.15 0.69 3.93
N LYS A 66 -0.91 -0.10 3.18
CA LYS A 66 -0.78 -0.16 1.70
C LYS A 66 -1.25 1.14 1.05
N ILE A 67 -2.36 1.70 1.55
CA ILE A 67 -2.91 2.98 1.09
C ILE A 67 -1.90 4.11 1.34
N GLU A 68 -1.30 4.19 2.53
CA GLU A 68 -0.30 5.21 2.87
C GLU A 68 0.91 5.17 1.92
N LYS A 69 1.42 3.96 1.64
CA LYS A 69 2.53 3.78 0.68
C LYS A 69 2.14 4.13 -0.76
N ALA A 70 0.96 3.72 -1.20
CA ALA A 70 0.46 4.06 -2.53
C ALA A 70 0.26 5.58 -2.67
N TYR A 71 -0.23 6.24 -1.62
CA TYR A 71 -0.39 7.69 -1.59
C TYR A 71 0.95 8.42 -1.75
N ALA A 72 2.02 7.95 -1.10
CA ALA A 72 3.36 8.50 -1.28
C ALA A 72 3.85 8.39 -2.75
N VAL A 73 3.54 7.28 -3.44
CA VAL A 73 3.84 7.12 -4.87
C VAL A 73 3.09 8.15 -5.73
N VAL A 74 1.80 8.37 -5.44
CA VAL A 74 0.97 9.36 -6.16
C VAL A 74 1.51 10.77 -5.94
N VAL A 75 1.84 11.15 -4.71
CA VAL A 75 2.39 12.48 -4.40
C VAL A 75 3.72 12.71 -5.12
N ALA A 76 4.60 11.70 -5.15
CA ALA A 76 5.87 11.79 -5.87
C ALA A 76 5.65 12.01 -7.37
N ALA A 77 4.78 11.22 -8.01
CA ALA A 77 4.46 11.37 -9.43
C ALA A 77 3.79 12.72 -9.73
N ALA A 78 2.84 13.17 -8.91
CA ALA A 78 2.21 14.47 -9.09
C ALA A 78 3.22 15.64 -8.97
N SER A 79 4.18 15.53 -8.06
CA SER A 79 5.24 16.54 -7.91
C SER A 79 6.20 16.60 -9.08
N ALA A 80 6.54 15.44 -9.67
CA ALA A 80 7.41 15.35 -10.84
C ALA A 80 6.68 15.86 -12.10
N ALA A 81 5.43 15.48 -12.31
CA ALA A 81 4.59 16.02 -13.40
C ALA A 81 4.35 17.53 -13.28
N ALA A 82 4.22 18.08 -12.07
CA ALA A 82 4.12 19.53 -11.87
C ALA A 82 5.41 20.25 -12.29
N ALA A 83 6.59 19.63 -12.08
CA ALA A 83 7.87 20.18 -12.50
C ALA A 83 8.07 20.13 -14.02
N THR A 84 7.53 19.11 -14.71
CA THR A 84 7.58 19.03 -16.18
C THR A 84 6.65 20.04 -16.83
N GLY A 85 5.47 20.29 -16.26
CA GLY A 85 4.48 21.25 -16.80
C GLY A 85 4.91 22.73 -16.78
N VAL A 86 6.01 23.08 -16.10
CA VAL A 86 6.55 24.46 -16.09
C VAL A 86 7.48 24.73 -17.29
N VAL A 87 7.86 23.69 -18.05
CA VAL A 87 8.68 23.79 -19.26
C VAL A 87 7.76 23.65 -20.48
N PRO A 88 7.63 24.66 -21.35
CA PRO A 88 6.77 24.53 -22.52
C PRO A 88 7.39 23.56 -23.53
N ILE A 89 6.88 22.33 -23.61
CA ILE A 89 7.34 21.34 -24.60
C ILE A 89 6.22 21.02 -25.61
N PRO A 90 6.43 21.31 -26.90
CA PRO A 90 5.42 21.12 -27.93
C PRO A 90 5.29 19.64 -28.30
N PHE A 91 4.10 19.05 -28.11
CA PHE A 91 3.65 17.71 -28.59
C PHE A 91 4.56 16.47 -28.32
N SER A 92 5.78 16.63 -27.80
CA SER A 92 6.66 15.58 -27.28
C SER A 92 6.41 15.25 -25.81
N ASP A 93 5.63 16.07 -25.09
CA ASP A 93 5.32 15.86 -23.66
C ASP A 93 4.42 14.65 -23.39
N ALA A 94 3.68 14.18 -24.38
CA ALA A 94 2.79 13.04 -24.20
C ALA A 94 3.57 11.76 -23.83
N THR A 95 4.72 11.47 -24.44
CA THR A 95 5.45 10.22 -24.18
C THR A 95 6.15 10.20 -22.82
N VAL A 96 6.69 11.33 -22.37
CA VAL A 96 7.30 11.45 -21.03
C VAL A 96 6.23 11.34 -19.95
N LEU A 97 5.08 12.02 -20.13
CA LEU A 97 3.96 11.94 -19.19
C LEU A 97 3.29 10.56 -19.18
N ILE A 98 3.20 9.87 -20.33
CA ILE A 98 2.71 8.48 -20.39
C ILE A 98 3.64 7.56 -19.61
N LEU A 99 4.97 7.73 -19.75
CA LEU A 99 5.94 6.92 -19.02
C LEU A 99 5.81 7.14 -17.51
N GLU A 100 5.60 8.38 -17.09
CA GLU A 100 5.40 8.74 -15.69
C GLU A 100 4.09 8.15 -15.11
N GLN A 101 2.99 8.19 -15.87
CA GLN A 101 1.74 7.55 -15.47
C GLN A 101 1.85 6.03 -15.36
N VAL A 102 2.55 5.38 -16.31
CA VAL A 102 2.82 3.94 -16.25
C VAL A 102 3.66 3.60 -15.01
N ALA A 103 4.67 4.40 -14.70
CA ALA A 103 5.50 4.21 -13.51
C ALA A 103 4.72 4.39 -12.20
N MET A 104 3.84 5.40 -12.12
CA MET A 104 2.96 5.62 -10.97
C MET A 104 2.02 4.42 -10.77
N LEU A 105 1.34 3.98 -11.83
CA LEU A 105 0.43 2.82 -11.78
C LEU A 105 1.18 1.54 -11.38
N ALA A 106 2.36 1.30 -11.95
CA ALA A 106 3.21 0.18 -11.57
C ALA A 106 3.59 0.25 -10.08
N GLY A 107 3.97 1.43 -9.57
CA GLY A 107 4.29 1.64 -8.16
C GLY A 107 3.11 1.36 -7.23
N ILE A 108 1.90 1.83 -7.57
CA ILE A 108 0.68 1.55 -6.81
C ILE A 108 0.39 0.04 -6.83
N THR A 109 0.41 -0.61 -8.00
CA THR A 109 0.13 -2.06 -8.09
C THR A 109 1.13 -2.90 -7.31
N ALA A 110 2.39 -2.50 -7.27
CA ALA A 110 3.41 -3.14 -6.45
C ALA A 110 3.13 -2.98 -4.94
N CYS A 111 2.58 -1.86 -4.47
CA CYS A 111 2.14 -1.70 -3.08
C CYS A 111 1.01 -2.68 -2.72
N PHE A 112 0.08 -2.93 -3.65
CA PHE A 112 -1.03 -3.86 -3.44
C PHE A 112 -0.68 -5.32 -3.73
N GLY A 113 0.45 -5.60 -4.38
CA GLY A 113 0.82 -6.96 -4.80
C GLY A 113 -0.02 -7.46 -5.98
N LEU A 114 -0.64 -6.54 -6.73
CA LEU A 114 -1.47 -6.87 -7.88
C LEU A 114 -0.58 -7.04 -9.11
N GLN A 115 -0.78 -8.12 -9.86
CA GLN A 115 -0.17 -8.26 -11.18
C GLN A 115 -1.03 -7.50 -12.18
N LEU A 116 -0.49 -6.43 -12.74
CA LEU A 116 -1.18 -5.66 -13.76
C LEU A 116 -1.01 -6.34 -15.12
N GLU A 117 -2.12 -6.80 -15.70
CA GLU A 117 -2.10 -7.32 -17.07
C GLU A 117 -1.75 -6.20 -18.04
N LYS A 118 -0.96 -6.51 -19.07
CA LYS A 118 -0.63 -5.55 -20.14
C LYS A 118 -1.89 -4.93 -20.74
N ALA A 119 -2.96 -5.71 -20.94
CA ALA A 119 -4.23 -5.21 -21.48
C ALA A 119 -4.89 -4.18 -20.56
N THR A 120 -4.93 -4.43 -19.24
CA THR A 120 -5.47 -3.47 -18.25
C THR A 120 -4.63 -2.20 -18.20
N LEU A 121 -3.30 -2.33 -18.19
CA LEU A 121 -2.40 -1.18 -18.24
C LEU A 121 -2.61 -0.37 -19.52
N THR A 122 -2.65 -1.03 -20.68
CA THR A 122 -2.91 -0.37 -21.96
C THR A 122 -4.28 0.30 -22.00
N ALA A 123 -5.32 -0.30 -21.41
CA ALA A 123 -6.65 0.30 -21.32
C ALA A 123 -6.66 1.56 -20.42
N ILE A 124 -6.00 1.52 -19.26
CA ILE A 124 -5.88 2.68 -18.36
C ILE A 124 -5.07 3.80 -19.03
N VAL A 125 -3.94 3.47 -19.64
CA VAL A 125 -3.10 4.44 -20.36
C VAL A 125 -3.85 5.03 -21.56
N SER A 126 -4.51 4.19 -22.37
CA SER A 126 -5.28 4.62 -23.54
C SER A 126 -6.46 5.53 -23.17
N SER A 127 -7.18 5.21 -22.08
CA SER A 127 -8.28 6.08 -21.59
C SER A 127 -7.79 7.42 -21.03
N THR A 128 -6.60 7.44 -20.42
CA THR A 128 -5.99 8.69 -19.92
C THR A 128 -5.46 9.56 -21.06
N ILE A 129 -4.90 8.96 -22.13
CA ILE A 129 -4.46 9.69 -23.33
C ILE A 129 -5.67 10.16 -24.15
N GLY A 130 -6.69 9.31 -24.32
CA GLY A 130 -7.88 9.61 -25.12
C GLY A 130 -8.71 10.78 -24.57
N THR A 131 -8.62 11.05 -23.27
CA THR A 131 -9.24 12.23 -22.64
C THR A 131 -8.37 13.49 -22.74
N ALA A 132 -7.04 13.35 -22.84
CA ALA A 132 -6.13 14.49 -23.03
C ALA A 132 -6.10 15.03 -24.47
N GLY A 133 -6.52 14.23 -25.47
CA GLY A 133 -6.53 14.62 -26.89
C GLY A 133 -7.80 15.34 -27.38
N THR A 134 -8.79 15.57 -26.51
CA THR A 134 -10.08 16.20 -26.89
C THR A 134 -10.23 17.66 -26.48
N THR A 135 -9.15 18.36 -26.11
CA THR A 135 -9.15 19.80 -25.77
C THR A 135 -8.02 20.54 -26.47
#